data_AF-A0A023FB19-F1
#
_entry.id   AF-A0A023FB19-F1
#
_cell.length_a   1.000
_cell.length_b   1.000
_cell.length_c   1.000
_cell.angle_alpha   90.00
_cell.angle_beta   90.00
_cell.angle_gamma   90.00
#
_symmetry.space_group_name_H-M   'P 1'
#
loop_
_entity.id
_entity.type
_entity.pdbx_description
1 polymer ?
#
loop_
_entity_poly.entity_id
_entity_poly.type
_entity_poly.pdbx_seq_one_letter_code
_entity_poly.pdbx_strand_id
1 'polypeptide(L)'
;IIAVIFFGILTYAFDKYSSYDDSVDSESIYSFLSNNSSECKHEPMANFNLTAYLQMTQTYGTYSKYGSVTVCRVLNTEIKECGSVHTNIYGYYQHRGEIYYYEMICNTTEESMKMGEYLADCQIVKDTYPDDLQEYYYDDSQTQISNDLQTHGSDDLETYTSDDFQSLNHDDWQSVTSYDPTKFQLYMSVVDTDYKNYAIIYNCMKDIFGIEDNVEILQTNIFGCEDPIKVALKEKGEKFEEYILRNGTYCMSHGRLNTTREEVENNGKQDDKKRKIKIYNTHVPIILNKFPLIIKKKKK
;
A
#
# COMPACT_ATOMS: atom_id res chain seq x y z
N ILE A 1 -44.32 34.68 -6.96
CA ILE A 1 -43.10 33.96 -7.36
C ILE A 1 -42.87 32.88 -6.31
N ILE A 2 -43.23 31.63 -6.59
CA ILE A 2 -43.10 30.50 -5.66
C ILE A 2 -41.79 29.81 -6.01
N ALA A 3 -40.81 29.92 -5.12
CA ALA A 3 -39.53 29.23 -5.24
C ALA A 3 -39.70 27.78 -4.75
N VAL A 4 -39.59 26.83 -5.67
CA VAL A 4 -39.61 25.38 -5.38
C VAL A 4 -38.17 24.97 -5.10
N ILE A 5 -37.87 24.60 -3.85
CA ILE A 5 -36.57 24.05 -3.45
C ILE A 5 -36.70 22.52 -3.49
N PHE A 6 -36.05 21.90 -4.48
CA PHE A 6 -35.89 20.46 -4.56
C PHE A 6 -34.82 20.01 -3.55
N PHE A 7 -35.23 19.32 -2.50
CA PHE A 7 -34.32 18.52 -1.68
C PHE A 7 -34.04 17.22 -2.43
N GLY A 8 -32.97 17.22 -3.23
CA GLY A 8 -32.38 16.01 -3.78
C GLY A 8 -31.82 15.17 -2.63
N ILE A 9 -32.45 14.03 -2.37
CA ILE A 9 -31.93 13.01 -1.47
C ILE A 9 -30.74 12.39 -2.19
N LEU A 10 -29.52 12.67 -1.74
CA LEU A 10 -28.33 11.95 -2.19
C LEU A 10 -28.43 10.51 -1.66
N THR A 11 -28.99 9.62 -2.48
CA THR A 11 -28.84 8.18 -2.29
C THR A 11 -27.44 7.79 -2.74
N TYR A 12 -26.51 7.63 -1.79
CA TYR A 12 -25.28 6.90 -2.02
C TYR A 12 -25.64 5.44 -2.29
N ALA A 13 -25.55 5.03 -3.56
CA ALA A 13 -25.51 3.63 -3.91
C ALA A 13 -24.10 3.11 -3.55
N PHE A 14 -24.00 2.32 -2.49
CA PHE A 14 -22.85 1.44 -2.31
C PHE A 14 -22.99 0.36 -3.39
N ASP A 15 -22.15 0.46 -4.42
CA ASP A 15 -22.08 -0.56 -5.45
C ASP A 15 -21.65 -1.87 -4.80
N LYS A 16 -22.40 -2.94 -5.10
CA LYS A 16 -22.09 -4.28 -4.61
C LYS A 16 -20.80 -4.71 -5.29
N TYR A 17 -19.74 -4.93 -4.52
CA TYR A 17 -18.59 -5.71 -4.97
C TYR A 17 -19.10 -6.99 -5.63
N SER A 18 -18.89 -7.11 -6.94
CA SER A 18 -19.20 -8.31 -7.70
C SER A 18 -18.38 -9.46 -7.11
N SER A 19 -19.07 -10.55 -6.75
CA SER A 19 -18.42 -11.82 -6.44
C SER A 19 -17.52 -12.20 -7.61
N TYR A 20 -16.22 -12.28 -7.34
CA TYR A 20 -15.22 -12.74 -8.28
C TYR A 20 -15.54 -14.20 -8.64
N ASP A 21 -15.59 -14.50 -9.93
CA ASP A 21 -15.87 -15.84 -10.47
C ASP A 21 -14.54 -16.60 -10.51
N ASP A 22 -14.37 -17.58 -9.62
CA ASP A 22 -13.13 -18.34 -9.38
C ASP A 22 -12.77 -19.33 -10.50
N SER A 23 -13.23 -19.11 -11.74
CA SER A 23 -13.10 -20.07 -12.86
C SER A 23 -12.18 -19.61 -13.99
N VAL A 24 -11.37 -18.56 -13.79
CA VAL A 24 -10.42 -18.10 -14.81
C VAL A 24 -9.12 -18.90 -14.71
N ASP A 25 -8.80 -19.65 -15.77
CA ASP A 25 -7.54 -20.39 -15.94
C ASP A 25 -6.34 -19.47 -15.71
N SER A 26 -5.64 -19.67 -14.59
CA SER A 26 -4.55 -18.82 -14.10
C SER A 26 -3.36 -18.77 -15.07
N GLU A 27 -3.09 -19.86 -15.81
CA GLU A 27 -1.98 -19.95 -16.77
C GLU A 27 -2.07 -18.94 -17.93
N SER A 28 -3.30 -18.59 -18.35
CA SER A 28 -3.52 -17.61 -19.42
C SER A 28 -3.22 -16.17 -18.99
N ILE A 29 -3.26 -15.87 -17.68
CA ILE A 29 -3.04 -14.52 -17.15
C ILE A 29 -1.55 -14.25 -16.99
N TYR A 30 -0.77 -15.23 -16.51
CA TYR A 30 0.67 -15.07 -16.29
C TYR A 30 1.47 -14.83 -17.58
N SER A 31 1.11 -15.48 -18.68
CA SER A 31 1.79 -15.29 -19.97
C SER A 31 1.49 -13.93 -20.64
N PHE A 32 0.34 -13.31 -20.32
CA PHE A 32 -0.03 -11.98 -20.80
C PHE A 32 0.62 -10.85 -20.00
N LEU A 33 0.88 -11.04 -18.70
CA LEU A 33 1.54 -10.05 -17.84
C LEU A 33 3.06 -9.99 -18.05
N SER A 34 3.70 -11.12 -18.39
CA SER A 34 5.16 -11.22 -18.51
C SER A 34 5.75 -10.54 -19.76
N ASN A 35 5.00 -10.46 -20.86
CA ASN A 35 5.53 -10.02 -22.16
C ASN A 35 5.29 -8.54 -22.51
N ASN A 36 4.52 -7.79 -21.71
CA ASN A 36 4.18 -6.39 -21.99
C ASN A 36 4.34 -5.44 -20.79
N SER A 37 4.79 -5.90 -19.62
CA SER A 37 4.96 -5.00 -18.47
C SER A 37 6.17 -4.09 -18.71
N SER A 38 5.92 -2.81 -18.98
CA SER A 38 6.94 -1.77 -19.01
C SER A 38 7.82 -1.84 -17.77
N GLU A 39 9.14 -1.87 -17.93
CA GLU A 39 10.09 -1.80 -16.81
C GLU A 39 9.73 -0.65 -15.86
N CYS A 40 9.93 -0.85 -14.55
CA CYS A 40 9.79 0.20 -13.54
C CYS A 40 10.63 1.42 -13.95
N LYS A 41 9.97 2.46 -14.48
CA LYS A 41 10.65 3.65 -14.98
C LYS A 41 9.71 4.84 -15.00
N HIS A 42 10.12 5.92 -14.34
CA HIS A 42 9.39 7.17 -14.36
C HIS A 42 10.37 8.34 -14.28
N GLU A 43 10.23 9.31 -15.17
CA GLU A 43 11.14 10.45 -15.23
C GLU A 43 11.07 11.26 -13.91
N PRO A 44 12.22 11.46 -13.22
CA PRO A 44 12.28 12.28 -12.03
C PRO A 44 12.17 13.78 -12.38
N MET A 45 11.93 14.62 -11.38
CA MET A 45 11.85 16.06 -11.59
C MET A 45 13.19 16.64 -12.06
N ALA A 46 13.12 17.63 -12.94
CA ALA A 46 14.30 18.38 -13.35
C ALA A 46 14.88 19.16 -12.16
N ASN A 47 16.21 19.23 -12.09
CA ASN A 47 16.95 19.96 -11.04
C ASN A 47 16.61 19.49 -9.61
N PHE A 48 16.41 18.18 -9.43
CA PHE A 48 16.18 17.58 -8.12
C PHE A 48 17.27 17.98 -7.10
N ASN A 49 16.84 18.40 -5.91
CA ASN A 49 17.73 18.78 -4.81
C ASN A 49 17.62 17.76 -3.68
N LEU A 50 18.54 16.80 -3.66
CA LEU A 50 18.61 15.74 -2.66
C LEU A 50 18.65 16.28 -1.23
N THR A 51 19.49 17.28 -0.97
CA THR A 51 19.67 17.83 0.38
C THR A 51 18.38 18.45 0.92
N ALA A 52 17.64 19.16 0.06
CA ALA A 52 16.35 19.73 0.45
C ALA A 52 15.28 18.65 0.61
N TYR A 53 15.27 17.63 -0.27
CA TYR A 53 14.32 16.51 -0.18
C TYR A 53 14.48 15.72 1.12
N LEU A 54 15.72 15.40 1.52
CA LEU A 54 16.00 14.67 2.76
C LEU A 54 15.71 15.47 4.04
N GLN A 55 15.39 16.77 3.95
CA GLN A 55 14.88 17.54 5.10
C GLN A 55 13.40 17.21 5.41
N MET A 56 12.68 16.58 4.48
CA MET A 56 11.32 16.09 4.69
C MET A 56 11.35 14.75 5.45
N THR A 57 11.88 14.77 6.67
CA THR A 57 12.17 13.56 7.47
C THR A 57 10.95 12.73 7.82
N GLN A 58 9.76 13.34 7.89
CA GLN A 58 8.50 12.63 8.08
C GLN A 58 7.45 13.13 7.10
N THR A 59 6.86 12.20 6.37
CA THR A 59 5.79 12.48 5.41
C THR A 59 4.65 11.45 5.52
N TYR A 60 3.47 11.85 5.06
CA TYR A 60 2.25 11.07 5.09
C TYR A 60 1.76 10.83 3.66
N GLY A 61 1.50 9.57 3.30
CA GLY A 61 0.81 9.25 2.06
C GLY A 61 -0.65 9.70 2.15
N THR A 62 -0.96 10.79 1.47
CA THR A 62 -2.27 11.47 1.54
C THR A 62 -3.16 11.13 0.37
N TYR A 63 -2.57 10.87 -0.80
CA TYR A 63 -3.30 10.47 -1.99
C TYR A 63 -2.52 9.42 -2.78
N SER A 64 -3.23 8.63 -3.58
CA SER A 64 -2.61 7.76 -4.58
C SER A 64 -3.44 7.64 -5.84
N LYS A 65 -2.79 7.48 -6.99
CA LYS A 65 -3.47 7.39 -8.28
C LYS A 65 -4.25 6.08 -8.42
N TYR A 66 -3.64 4.97 -8.02
CA TYR A 66 -4.31 3.67 -8.04
C TYR A 66 -4.82 3.28 -6.65
N GLY A 67 -5.98 2.62 -6.66
CA GLY A 67 -6.63 2.11 -5.47
C GLY A 67 -5.79 1.02 -4.84
N SER A 68 -5.18 1.32 -3.70
CA SER A 68 -4.50 0.33 -2.87
C SER A 68 -5.41 -0.03 -1.70
N VAL A 69 -5.29 -1.26 -1.20
CA VAL A 69 -5.79 -1.65 0.12
C VAL A 69 -5.24 -0.77 1.26
N THR A 70 -4.21 0.04 1.01
CA THR A 70 -3.61 0.94 1.99
C THR A 70 -4.60 2.00 2.48
N VAL A 71 -4.93 1.93 3.77
CA VAL A 71 -5.74 2.94 4.50
C VAL A 71 -4.92 4.20 4.73
N CYS A 72 -3.68 4.05 5.21
CA CYS A 72 -2.75 5.15 5.43
C CYS A 72 -1.30 4.65 5.44
N ARG A 73 -0.37 5.58 5.19
CA ARG A 73 1.08 5.31 5.15
C ARG A 73 1.84 6.50 5.69
N VAL A 74 2.90 6.25 6.45
CA VAL A 74 3.85 7.23 6.95
C VAL A 74 5.25 6.79 6.57
N LEU A 75 6.06 7.73 6.09
CA LEU A 75 7.46 7.51 5.76
C LEU A 75 8.30 8.37 6.70
N ASN A 76 9.20 7.73 7.42
CA ASN A 76 10.20 8.36 8.27
C ASN A 76 11.58 8.10 7.68
N THR A 77 12.22 9.14 7.15
CA THR A 77 13.53 9.05 6.51
C THR A 77 14.61 9.63 7.43
N GLU A 78 15.68 8.86 7.60
CA GLU A 78 16.84 9.20 8.42
C GLU A 78 18.12 8.97 7.63
N ILE A 79 18.99 9.98 7.61
CA ILE A 79 20.37 9.84 7.12
C ILE A 79 21.21 9.26 8.25
N LYS A 80 21.92 8.16 7.97
CA LYS A 80 22.85 7.51 8.88
C LYS A 80 24.29 7.92 8.57
N GLU A 81 25.21 7.49 9.42
CA GLU A 81 26.63 7.66 9.17
C GLU A 81 27.03 7.06 7.81
N CYS A 82 28.04 7.66 7.17
CA CYS A 82 28.56 7.25 5.86
C CYS A 82 27.57 7.39 4.68
N GLY A 83 26.51 8.19 4.82
CA GLY A 83 25.61 8.53 3.71
C GLY A 83 24.59 7.45 3.35
N SER A 84 24.40 6.45 4.21
CA SER A 84 23.27 5.52 4.11
C SER A 84 21.98 6.25 4.47
N VAL A 85 20.92 6.02 3.68
CA VAL A 85 19.59 6.60 3.91
C VAL A 85 18.65 5.47 4.29
N HIS A 86 18.08 5.54 5.48
CA HIS A 86 17.12 4.57 5.99
C HIS A 86 15.73 5.21 5.99
N THR A 87 14.77 4.55 5.35
CA THR A 87 13.37 4.96 5.37
C THR A 87 12.55 3.87 6.04
N ASN A 88 11.98 4.18 7.20
CA ASN A 88 10.97 3.34 7.83
C ASN A 88 9.60 3.75 7.28
N ILE A 89 8.92 2.80 6.66
CA ILE A 89 7.58 2.98 6.12
C ILE A 89 6.65 2.12 6.95
N TYR A 90 5.65 2.73 7.58
CA TYR A 90 4.62 2.00 8.30
C TYR A 90 3.24 2.52 7.95
N GLY A 91 2.23 1.72 8.21
CA GLY A 91 0.88 2.12 7.91
C GLY A 91 -0.12 1.03 8.22
N TYR A 92 -1.29 1.21 7.63
CA TYR A 92 -2.39 0.28 7.77
C TYR A 92 -3.00 0.01 6.40
N TYR A 93 -3.42 -1.22 6.16
CA TYR A 93 -4.14 -1.64 4.96
C TYR A 93 -5.39 -2.43 5.34
N GLN A 94 -6.36 -2.48 4.43
CA GLN A 94 -7.62 -3.17 4.62
C GLN A 94 -7.68 -4.42 3.74
N HIS A 95 -7.88 -5.58 4.36
CA HIS A 95 -8.11 -6.83 3.64
C HIS A 95 -9.38 -7.49 4.18
N ARG A 96 -10.30 -7.89 3.30
CA ARG A 96 -11.60 -8.52 3.65
C ARG A 96 -12.40 -7.78 4.73
N GLY A 97 -12.31 -6.45 4.74
CA GLY A 97 -13.02 -5.60 5.69
C GLY A 97 -12.28 -5.33 7.01
N GLU A 98 -11.21 -6.06 7.30
CA GLU A 98 -10.37 -5.89 8.48
C GLU A 98 -9.15 -5.01 8.18
N ILE A 99 -8.63 -4.31 9.18
CA ILE A 99 -7.48 -3.40 9.04
C ILE A 99 -6.25 -4.03 9.72
N TYR A 100 -5.17 -4.15 8.96
CA TYR A 100 -3.90 -4.71 9.38
C TYR A 100 -2.83 -3.63 9.36
N TYR A 101 -1.93 -3.68 10.32
CA TYR A 101 -0.71 -2.89 10.40
C TYR A 101 0.42 -3.56 9.65
N TYR A 102 1.25 -2.76 8.99
CA TYR A 102 2.54 -3.17 8.44
C TYR A 102 3.64 -2.16 8.77
N GLU A 103 4.86 -2.64 8.75
CA GLU A 103 6.08 -1.86 8.84
C GLU A 103 7.17 -2.50 8.00
N MET A 104 7.86 -1.67 7.22
CA MET A 104 8.99 -2.06 6.41
C MET A 104 10.13 -1.05 6.55
N ILE A 105 11.35 -1.53 6.35
CA ILE A 105 12.57 -0.73 6.37
C ILE A 105 13.16 -0.79 4.97
N CYS A 106 13.33 0.37 4.34
CA CYS A 106 13.96 0.53 3.05
C CYS A 106 15.30 1.22 3.20
N ASN A 107 16.36 0.64 2.64
CA ASN A 107 17.71 1.16 2.70
C ASN A 107 18.18 1.58 1.30
N THR A 108 18.83 2.72 1.22
CA THR A 108 19.48 3.22 0.02
C THR A 108 20.67 4.11 0.41
N THR A 109 21.25 4.84 -0.53
CA THR A 109 22.39 5.75 -0.29
C THR A 109 22.09 7.14 -0.79
N GLU A 110 22.72 8.16 -0.22
CA GLU A 110 22.66 9.52 -0.77
C GLU A 110 23.13 9.56 -2.24
N GLU A 111 24.16 8.78 -2.58
CA GLU A 111 24.68 8.71 -3.95
C GLU A 111 23.63 8.23 -4.95
N SER A 112 22.91 7.15 -4.64
CA SER A 112 21.87 6.60 -5.51
C SER A 112 20.69 7.54 -5.68
N MET A 113 20.37 8.35 -4.66
CA MET A 113 19.24 9.28 -4.71
C MET A 113 19.53 10.59 -5.45
N LYS A 114 20.78 10.89 -5.83
CA LYS A 114 21.16 12.21 -6.41
C LYS A 114 20.37 12.62 -7.64
N MET A 115 19.90 11.66 -8.44
CA MET A 115 19.16 11.93 -9.67
C MET A 115 17.65 12.05 -9.44
N GLY A 116 17.16 11.85 -8.22
CA GLY A 116 15.74 11.85 -7.90
C GLY A 116 15.02 10.56 -8.27
N GLU A 117 15.70 9.58 -8.88
CA GLU A 117 15.23 8.22 -9.08
C GLU A 117 16.25 7.23 -8.50
N TYR A 118 15.78 6.17 -7.83
CA TYR A 118 16.65 5.23 -7.14
C TYR A 118 15.95 3.90 -6.85
N LEU A 119 16.75 2.87 -6.59
CA LEU A 119 16.31 1.63 -5.97
C LEU A 119 16.56 1.68 -4.47
N ALA A 120 15.63 1.13 -3.71
CA ALA A 120 15.77 0.89 -2.28
C ALA A 120 15.57 -0.59 -1.98
N ASP A 121 16.46 -1.15 -1.17
CA ASP A 121 16.32 -2.52 -0.67
C ASP A 121 15.39 -2.48 0.54
N CYS A 122 14.18 -3.01 0.39
CA CYS A 122 13.13 -2.98 1.39
C CYS A 122 12.95 -4.34 2.06
N GLN A 123 12.63 -4.31 3.35
CA GLN A 123 12.27 -5.49 4.13
C GLN A 123 11.02 -5.22 4.97
N ILE A 124 9.99 -6.05 4.86
CA ILE A 124 8.84 -6.06 5.78
C ILE A 124 9.33 -6.62 7.12
N VAL A 125 9.31 -5.80 8.15
CA VAL A 125 9.77 -6.17 9.50
C VAL A 125 8.62 -6.49 10.45
N LYS A 126 7.40 -6.11 10.07
CA LYS A 126 6.18 -6.43 10.81
C LYS A 126 4.99 -6.40 9.86
N ASP A 127 4.18 -7.45 9.92
CA ASP A 127 2.82 -7.48 9.40
C ASP A 127 1.95 -8.09 10.50
N THR A 128 0.71 -7.63 10.62
CA THR A 128 -0.26 -8.15 11.59
C THR A 128 -1.36 -8.96 10.94
N TYR A 129 -1.32 -9.09 9.61
CA TYR A 129 -2.09 -10.08 8.91
C TYR A 129 -1.63 -11.48 9.35
N PRO A 130 -2.54 -12.34 9.82
CA PRO A 130 -2.17 -13.63 10.39
C PRO A 130 -1.44 -14.50 9.35
N ASP A 131 -0.25 -14.97 9.75
CA ASP A 131 0.67 -15.80 8.94
C ASP A 131 0.00 -17.07 8.38
N ASP A 132 -1.04 -17.56 9.05
CA ASP A 132 -1.84 -18.74 8.67
C ASP A 132 -2.44 -18.63 7.24
N LEU A 133 -2.55 -17.42 6.70
CA LEU A 133 -2.99 -17.17 5.31
C LEU A 133 -1.84 -16.82 4.35
N GLN A 134 -0.64 -16.48 4.86
CA GLN A 134 0.58 -16.45 4.05
C GLN A 134 1.07 -17.86 3.74
N GLU A 135 0.95 -18.80 4.69
CA GLU A 135 1.27 -20.22 4.48
C GLU A 135 0.40 -20.83 3.38
N TYR A 136 -0.90 -20.46 3.31
CA TYR A 136 -1.82 -20.92 2.27
C TYR A 136 -1.45 -20.41 0.86
N TYR A 137 -0.95 -19.18 0.75
CA TYR A 137 -0.50 -18.60 -0.53
C TYR A 137 0.79 -19.27 -1.03
N TYR A 138 1.64 -19.73 -0.11
CA TYR A 138 2.87 -20.45 -0.43
C TYR A 138 2.64 -21.92 -0.80
N ASP A 139 1.71 -22.60 -0.11
CA ASP A 139 1.43 -24.01 -0.37
C ASP A 139 0.75 -24.18 -1.74
N ASP A 140 -0.18 -23.30 -2.14
CA ASP A 140 -0.78 -23.32 -3.48
C ASP A 140 0.23 -23.02 -4.60
N SER A 141 1.18 -22.10 -4.35
CA SER A 141 2.25 -21.77 -5.31
C SER A 141 3.24 -22.92 -5.51
N GLN A 142 3.65 -23.60 -4.43
CA GLN A 142 4.51 -24.80 -4.49
C GLN A 142 3.77 -26.00 -5.10
N THR A 143 2.48 -26.15 -4.80
CA THR A 143 1.66 -27.24 -5.31
C THR A 143 1.38 -27.09 -6.80
N GLN A 144 1.19 -25.86 -7.32
CA GLN A 144 1.10 -25.61 -8.77
C GLN A 144 2.41 -25.92 -9.50
N ILE A 145 3.57 -25.45 -9.00
CA ILE A 145 4.89 -25.79 -9.58
C ILE A 145 5.14 -27.31 -9.61
N SER A 146 4.68 -28.02 -8.58
CA SER A 146 4.78 -29.49 -8.49
C SER A 146 3.83 -30.22 -9.45
N ASN A 147 2.63 -29.67 -9.68
CA ASN A 147 1.63 -30.28 -10.55
C ASN A 147 1.93 -30.06 -12.04
N ASP A 148 2.46 -28.91 -12.44
CA ASP A 148 2.87 -28.63 -13.83
C ASP A 148 4.05 -29.51 -14.26
N LEU A 149 4.87 -29.94 -13.29
CA LEU A 149 5.94 -30.91 -13.51
C LEU A 149 5.42 -32.35 -13.68
N GLN A 150 4.18 -32.63 -13.25
CA GLN A 150 3.56 -33.95 -13.31
C GLN A 150 2.56 -34.10 -14.48
N THR A 151 1.90 -33.03 -14.91
CA THR A 151 0.89 -33.05 -15.99
C THR A 151 1.48 -33.08 -17.40
N HIS A 152 2.77 -32.79 -17.58
CA HIS A 152 3.49 -33.11 -18.82
C HIS A 152 3.97 -34.58 -18.91
N GLY A 153 3.57 -35.43 -17.96
CA GLY A 153 3.88 -36.86 -17.91
C GLY A 153 2.70 -37.78 -18.25
N SER A 154 2.02 -37.59 -19.38
CA SER A 154 1.15 -38.57 -20.06
C SER A 154 0.62 -37.88 -21.32
N ASP A 155 1.15 -38.11 -22.52
CA ASP A 155 0.73 -39.27 -23.29
C ASP A 155 1.69 -39.70 -24.42
N ASP A 156 2.88 -39.11 -24.56
CA ASP A 156 3.83 -39.50 -25.62
C ASP A 156 5.16 -40.01 -25.04
N LEU A 157 5.13 -41.23 -24.49
CA LEU A 157 6.33 -41.98 -24.16
C LEU A 157 6.87 -42.67 -25.42
N GLU A 158 7.64 -41.96 -26.24
CA GLU A 158 8.72 -42.58 -27.02
C GLU A 158 9.96 -41.69 -27.06
N THR A 159 11.01 -42.14 -26.35
CA THR A 159 12.42 -41.77 -26.52
C THR A 159 12.89 -40.44 -25.93
N TYR A 160 12.85 -40.32 -24.60
CA TYR A 160 13.84 -39.52 -23.89
C TYR A 160 14.60 -40.42 -22.91
N THR A 161 15.90 -40.57 -23.18
CA THR A 161 16.84 -41.32 -22.36
C THR A 161 17.04 -40.64 -21.01
N SER A 162 17.26 -41.45 -19.98
CA SER A 162 17.51 -41.11 -18.56
C SER A 162 18.65 -40.09 -18.29
N ASP A 163 19.29 -39.55 -19.32
CA ASP A 163 20.43 -38.64 -19.21
C ASP A 163 20.02 -37.15 -19.23
N ASP A 164 18.81 -36.81 -19.71
CA ASP A 164 18.36 -35.40 -19.75
C ASP A 164 17.79 -34.90 -18.40
N PHE A 165 17.48 -35.81 -17.47
CA PHE A 165 17.03 -35.47 -16.12
C PHE A 165 18.18 -35.17 -15.13
N GLN A 166 19.43 -35.27 -15.58
CA GLN A 166 20.60 -34.84 -14.79
C GLN A 166 21.02 -33.39 -15.09
N SER A 167 20.24 -32.62 -15.86
CA SER A 167 20.57 -31.24 -16.23
C SER A 167 19.95 -30.16 -15.32
N LEU A 168 19.04 -30.50 -14.40
CA LEU A 168 18.67 -29.56 -13.34
C LEU A 168 19.71 -29.67 -12.24
N ASN A 169 20.70 -28.78 -12.30
CA ASN A 169 21.78 -28.72 -11.34
C ASN A 169 21.19 -28.55 -9.94
N HIS A 170 21.78 -29.24 -8.97
CA HIS A 170 21.50 -29.06 -7.54
C HIS A 170 21.61 -27.58 -7.10
N ASP A 171 22.36 -26.78 -7.85
CA ASP A 171 22.56 -25.35 -7.65
C ASP A 171 21.31 -24.51 -7.99
N ASP A 172 20.46 -24.93 -8.94
CA ASP A 172 19.23 -24.19 -9.29
C ASP A 172 18.14 -24.36 -8.23
N TRP A 173 18.13 -25.49 -7.52
CA TRP A 173 17.22 -25.72 -6.39
C TRP A 173 17.65 -24.95 -5.13
N GLN A 174 18.95 -24.67 -4.96
CA GLN A 174 19.44 -23.80 -3.88
C GLN A 174 18.99 -22.34 -4.05
N SER A 175 18.85 -21.87 -5.30
CA SER A 175 18.33 -20.52 -5.63
C SER A 175 16.89 -20.32 -5.15
N VAL A 176 16.03 -21.33 -5.28
CA VAL A 176 14.62 -21.27 -4.85
C VAL A 176 14.46 -21.32 -3.33
N THR A 177 15.36 -22.02 -2.62
CA THR A 177 15.31 -22.16 -1.15
C THR A 177 15.75 -20.92 -0.36
N SER A 178 16.20 -19.85 -1.04
CA SER A 178 16.68 -18.60 -0.41
C SER A 178 15.77 -17.39 -0.64
N TYR A 179 14.60 -17.56 -1.26
CA TYR A 179 13.67 -16.45 -1.48
C TYR A 179 13.00 -16.05 -0.15
N ASP A 180 13.31 -14.84 0.30
CA ASP A 180 12.70 -14.24 1.48
C ASP A 180 11.59 -13.28 1.00
N PRO A 181 10.30 -13.65 1.09
CA PRO A 181 9.18 -12.80 0.65
C PRO A 181 9.15 -11.43 1.33
N THR A 182 9.78 -11.32 2.49
CA THR A 182 9.80 -10.05 3.20
C THR A 182 10.74 -9.05 2.54
N LYS A 183 11.65 -9.49 1.67
CA LYS A 183 12.66 -8.65 1.01
C LYS A 183 12.32 -8.43 -0.46
N PHE A 184 12.36 -7.16 -0.88
CA PHE A 184 12.12 -6.78 -2.26
C PHE A 184 12.84 -5.46 -2.58
N GLN A 185 13.02 -5.20 -3.88
CA GLN A 185 13.52 -3.91 -4.35
C GLN A 185 12.37 -3.02 -4.75
N LEU A 186 12.38 -1.79 -4.24
CA LEU A 186 11.43 -0.76 -4.58
C LEU A 186 12.12 0.31 -5.42
N TYR A 187 11.69 0.46 -6.67
CA TYR A 187 12.05 1.62 -7.48
C TYR A 187 11.21 2.82 -7.05
N MET A 188 11.87 3.96 -6.85
CA MET A 188 11.23 5.21 -6.49
C MET A 188 11.73 6.32 -7.42
N SER A 189 10.84 7.22 -7.81
CA SER A 189 11.17 8.42 -8.59
C SER A 189 10.39 9.62 -8.05
N VAL A 190 11.09 10.71 -7.73
CA VAL A 190 10.50 11.97 -7.26
C VAL A 190 10.04 12.77 -8.47
N VAL A 191 8.74 12.75 -8.73
CA VAL A 191 8.12 13.36 -9.92
C VAL A 191 8.04 14.89 -9.80
N ASP A 192 7.76 15.38 -8.59
CA ASP A 192 7.69 16.80 -8.25
C ASP A 192 7.75 17.00 -6.72
N THR A 193 8.31 18.10 -6.23
CA THR A 193 8.26 18.47 -4.81
C THR A 193 8.58 19.95 -4.62
N ASP A 194 8.01 20.56 -3.59
CA ASP A 194 8.41 21.88 -3.10
C ASP A 194 9.45 21.82 -1.97
N TYR A 195 9.96 20.63 -1.67
CA TYR A 195 10.93 20.31 -0.62
C TYR A 195 10.49 20.66 0.80
N LYS A 196 9.20 20.94 1.03
CA LYS A 196 8.72 21.43 2.33
C LYS A 196 7.36 20.88 2.71
N ASN A 197 6.38 20.99 1.84
CA ASN A 197 4.99 20.67 2.13
C ASN A 197 4.55 19.37 1.47
N TYR A 198 5.06 19.07 0.27
CA TYR A 198 4.68 17.86 -0.46
C TYR A 198 5.79 17.28 -1.33
N ALA A 199 5.64 16.00 -1.67
CA ALA A 199 6.34 15.33 -2.75
C ALA A 199 5.38 14.42 -3.51
N ILE A 200 5.48 14.40 -4.83
CA ILE A 200 4.79 13.45 -5.71
C ILE A 200 5.83 12.41 -6.08
N ILE A 201 5.58 11.16 -5.73
CA ILE A 201 6.50 10.06 -5.96
C ILE A 201 5.84 8.99 -6.81
N TYR A 202 6.59 8.43 -7.74
CA TYR A 202 6.27 7.19 -8.40
C TYR A 202 7.02 6.07 -7.69
N ASN A 203 6.29 5.03 -7.29
CA ASN A 203 6.85 3.83 -6.68
C ASN A 203 6.52 2.65 -7.57
N CYS A 204 7.45 1.72 -7.71
CA CYS A 204 7.26 0.52 -8.51
C CYS A 204 8.05 -0.63 -7.91
N MET A 205 7.39 -1.78 -7.75
CA MET A 205 8.03 -3.03 -7.35
C MET A 205 7.72 -4.09 -8.39
N LYS A 206 8.67 -5.00 -8.56
CA LYS A 206 8.53 -6.17 -9.40
C LYS A 206 8.69 -7.40 -8.55
N ASP A 207 7.69 -8.28 -8.59
CA ASP A 207 7.71 -9.56 -7.92
C ASP A 207 7.38 -10.69 -8.91
N ILE A 208 7.06 -11.88 -8.39
CA ILE A 208 6.68 -13.04 -9.20
C ILE A 208 5.28 -12.90 -9.83
N PHE A 209 4.43 -12.02 -9.30
CA PHE A 209 3.06 -11.79 -9.76
C PHE A 209 2.98 -10.66 -10.78
N GLY A 210 4.00 -9.81 -10.87
CA GLY A 210 4.16 -8.85 -11.94
C GLY A 210 4.80 -7.55 -11.48
N ILE A 211 4.36 -6.45 -12.09
CA ILE A 211 4.78 -5.10 -11.72
C ILE A 211 3.60 -4.43 -11.03
N GLU A 212 3.85 -3.97 -9.80
CA GLU A 212 2.94 -3.09 -9.08
C GLU A 212 3.55 -1.69 -9.05
N ASP A 213 2.88 -0.74 -9.70
CA ASP A 213 3.27 0.66 -9.69
C ASP A 213 2.19 1.55 -9.08
N ASN A 214 2.61 2.72 -8.58
CA ASN A 214 1.68 3.73 -8.11
C ASN A 214 2.32 5.12 -8.09
N VAL A 215 1.51 6.14 -8.33
CA VAL A 215 1.88 7.53 -8.04
C VAL A 215 1.24 7.93 -6.72
N GLU A 216 2.05 8.27 -5.73
CA GLU A 216 1.62 8.69 -4.40
C GLU A 216 1.96 10.15 -4.14
N ILE A 217 1.08 10.83 -3.41
CA ILE A 217 1.32 12.20 -2.95
C ILE A 217 1.60 12.14 -1.46
N LEU A 218 2.82 12.54 -1.11
CA LEU A 218 3.31 12.65 0.25
C LEU A 218 3.16 14.09 0.72
N GLN A 219 2.68 14.31 1.94
CA GLN A 219 2.63 15.63 2.57
C GLN A 219 3.32 15.59 3.94
N THR A 220 4.00 16.67 4.34
CA THR A 220 4.55 16.81 5.71
C THR A 220 3.48 17.18 6.73
N ASN A 221 2.35 17.73 6.27
CA ASN A 221 1.17 18.02 7.06
C ASN A 221 -0.08 17.54 6.31
N ILE A 222 -0.83 16.60 6.90
CA ILE A 222 -2.04 16.04 6.29
C ILE A 222 -3.20 17.04 6.18
N PHE A 223 -3.12 18.17 6.87
CA PHE A 223 -4.06 19.29 6.76
C PHE A 223 -3.47 20.45 5.94
N GLY A 224 -2.41 20.17 5.17
CA GLY A 224 -1.74 21.13 4.32
C GLY A 224 -2.60 21.56 3.13
N CYS A 225 -2.18 22.65 2.48
CA CYS A 225 -2.87 23.16 1.29
C CYS A 225 -2.61 22.26 0.08
N GLU A 226 -3.65 21.98 -0.70
CA GLU A 226 -3.59 21.16 -1.92
C GLU A 226 -3.28 21.98 -3.17
N ASP A 227 -3.37 23.31 -3.11
CA ASP A 227 -3.21 24.16 -4.29
C ASP A 227 -1.84 23.97 -4.98
N PRO A 228 -0.69 23.88 -4.28
CA PRO A 228 0.59 23.60 -4.92
C PRO A 228 0.61 22.25 -5.64
N ILE A 229 0.00 21.22 -5.04
CA ILE A 229 -0.08 19.87 -5.59
C ILE A 229 -0.92 19.86 -6.87
N LYS A 230 -2.08 20.54 -6.85
CA LYS A 230 -2.96 20.68 -8.02
C LYS A 230 -2.26 21.38 -9.19
N VAL A 231 -1.47 22.41 -8.90
CA VAL A 231 -0.65 23.10 -9.91
C VAL A 231 0.39 22.15 -10.49
N ALA A 232 1.17 21.46 -9.63
CA ALA A 232 2.20 20.52 -10.05
C ALA A 232 1.66 19.39 -10.94
N LEU A 233 0.56 18.74 -10.53
CA LEU A 233 -0.08 17.69 -11.33
C LEU A 233 -0.55 18.21 -12.68
N LYS A 234 -1.17 19.39 -12.71
CA LYS A 234 -1.64 20.00 -13.96
C LYS A 234 -0.48 20.28 -14.92
N GLU A 235 0.68 20.72 -14.44
CA GLU A 235 1.89 20.92 -15.25
C GLU A 235 2.42 19.61 -15.84
N LYS A 236 2.17 18.48 -15.17
CA LYS A 236 2.46 17.12 -15.67
C LYS A 236 1.35 16.52 -16.54
N GLY A 237 0.27 17.26 -16.80
CA GLY A 237 -0.87 16.78 -17.58
C GLY A 237 -1.81 15.84 -16.81
N GLU A 238 -1.70 15.79 -15.48
CA GLU A 238 -2.49 14.95 -14.58
C GLU A 238 -3.62 15.77 -13.92
N LYS A 239 -4.69 15.08 -13.50
CA LYS A 239 -5.80 15.69 -12.75
C LYS A 239 -5.80 15.22 -11.31
N PHE A 240 -5.86 16.15 -10.37
CA PHE A 240 -5.89 15.83 -8.94
C PHE A 240 -7.12 14.99 -8.55
N GLU A 241 -8.24 15.18 -9.24
CA GLU A 241 -9.49 14.46 -8.99
C GLU A 241 -9.42 12.97 -9.33
N GLU A 242 -8.39 12.53 -10.08
CA GLU A 242 -8.13 11.12 -10.39
C GLU A 242 -7.37 10.41 -9.25
N TYR A 243 -6.93 11.16 -8.23
CA TYR A 243 -6.25 10.60 -7.07
C TYR A 243 -7.23 10.28 -5.94
N ILE A 244 -7.02 9.13 -5.31
CA ILE A 244 -7.82 8.61 -4.21
C ILE A 244 -7.24 9.12 -2.89
N LEU A 245 -8.07 9.82 -2.11
CA LEU A 245 -7.73 10.29 -0.77
C LEU A 245 -7.53 9.11 0.19
N ARG A 246 -6.43 9.14 0.95
CA ARG A 246 -6.13 8.19 2.03
C ARG A 246 -6.59 8.72 3.37
N ASN A 247 -6.86 7.81 4.31
CA ASN A 247 -7.24 8.17 5.68
C ASN A 247 -6.00 8.48 6.52
N GLY A 248 -5.28 9.56 6.20
CA GLY A 248 -4.08 9.98 6.92
C GLY A 248 -4.31 10.16 8.43
N THR A 249 -5.52 10.55 8.84
CA THR A 249 -5.88 10.68 10.26
C THR A 249 -5.83 9.35 11.02
N TYR A 250 -6.05 8.21 10.34
CA TYR A 250 -5.97 6.89 10.96
C TYR A 250 -4.56 6.61 11.48
N CYS A 251 -3.54 6.93 10.69
CA CYS A 251 -2.14 6.78 11.10
C CYS A 251 -1.79 7.72 12.26
N MET A 252 -2.38 8.92 12.33
CA MET A 252 -2.18 9.82 13.46
C MET A 252 -2.79 9.29 14.76
N SER A 253 -3.99 8.71 14.70
CA SER A 253 -4.69 8.24 15.90
C SER A 253 -4.15 6.91 16.44
N HIS A 254 -3.67 6.03 15.57
CA HIS A 254 -3.16 4.72 15.96
C HIS A 254 -1.63 4.69 16.07
N GLY A 255 -0.93 5.64 15.44
CA GLY A 255 0.51 5.74 15.46
C GLY A 255 1.20 4.51 14.91
N ARG A 256 2.51 4.44 15.21
CA ARG A 256 3.31 3.23 15.03
C ARG A 256 3.01 2.26 16.17
N LEU A 257 2.75 0.99 15.85
CA LEU A 257 2.47 -0.01 16.89
C LEU A 257 3.76 -0.35 17.65
N ASN A 258 3.93 0.23 18.84
CA ASN A 258 4.97 -0.16 19.80
C ASN A 258 4.64 -1.53 20.41
N THR A 259 5.02 -2.61 19.74
CA THR A 259 5.09 -3.91 20.40
C THR A 259 6.37 -3.96 21.23
N THR A 260 6.34 -3.40 22.44
CA THR A 260 7.22 -3.93 23.48
C THR A 260 6.85 -5.40 23.65
N ARG A 261 7.83 -6.27 23.50
CA ARG A 261 7.73 -7.75 23.56
C ARG A 261 7.02 -8.27 24.82
N GLU A 262 6.78 -7.43 25.83
CA GLU A 262 6.07 -7.73 27.08
C GLU A 262 4.55 -7.92 26.95
N GLU A 263 3.89 -7.53 25.84
CA GLU A 263 2.43 -7.74 25.69
C GLU A 263 2.05 -9.11 25.12
N VAL A 264 2.98 -9.84 24.52
CA VAL A 264 2.74 -11.23 24.05
C VAL A 264 2.92 -12.22 25.20
N GLU A 265 3.84 -11.95 26.14
CA GLU A 265 4.08 -12.85 27.28
C GLU A 265 3.04 -12.73 28.40
N ASN A 266 2.29 -11.62 28.48
CA ASN A 266 1.27 -11.42 29.52
C ASN A 266 -0.15 -11.88 29.13
N ASN A 267 -0.42 -12.22 27.87
CA ASN A 267 -1.74 -12.70 27.43
C ASN A 267 -1.86 -14.24 27.40
N GLY A 268 -0.79 -14.96 27.71
CA GLY A 268 -0.81 -16.43 27.88
C GLY A 268 -1.44 -16.92 29.19
N LYS A 269 -1.83 -16.02 30.10
CA LYS A 269 -2.49 -16.36 31.38
C LYS A 269 -3.50 -15.30 31.83
N GLN A 270 -4.63 -15.14 31.13
CA GLN A 270 -5.85 -14.81 31.88
C GLN A 270 -7.13 -15.17 31.14
N ASP A 271 -7.94 -15.96 31.85
CA ASP A 271 -9.28 -16.43 31.55
C ASP A 271 -10.21 -15.42 30.86
N ASP A 272 -10.89 -15.94 29.83
CA ASP A 272 -12.33 -15.79 29.56
C ASP A 272 -13.04 -14.59 30.24
N LYS A 273 -12.76 -13.38 29.73
CA LYS A 273 -13.57 -12.20 30.05
C LYS A 273 -13.69 -11.29 28.85
N LYS A 274 -14.81 -11.45 28.13
CA LYS A 274 -15.35 -10.49 27.14
C LYS A 274 -15.09 -9.04 27.57
N ARG A 275 -14.05 -8.41 27.03
CA ARG A 275 -13.91 -6.95 27.09
C ARG A 275 -14.75 -6.37 25.97
N LYS A 276 -15.99 -5.99 26.32
CA LYS A 276 -16.70 -4.94 25.58
C LYS A 276 -15.83 -3.68 25.63
N ILE A 277 -15.28 -3.28 24.49
CA ILE A 277 -14.66 -1.97 24.33
C ILE A 277 -15.77 -0.94 24.56
N LYS A 278 -15.71 -0.24 25.70
CA LYS A 278 -16.51 0.96 25.93
C LYS A 278 -15.91 2.06 25.06
N ILE A 279 -16.58 2.36 23.95
CA ILE A 279 -16.37 3.59 23.19
C ILE A 279 -16.75 4.74 24.13
N TYR A 280 -15.76 5.54 24.53
CA TYR A 280 -16.03 6.82 25.18
C TYR A 280 -16.60 7.76 24.12
N ASN A 281 -17.88 8.09 24.29
CA ASN A 281 -18.54 9.15 23.53
C ASN A 281 -17.94 10.49 23.97
N THR A 282 -16.92 10.98 23.27
CA THR A 282 -16.48 12.37 23.37
C THR A 282 -17.51 13.24 22.66
N HIS A 283 -18.41 13.84 23.43
CA HIS A 283 -19.26 14.92 22.98
C HIS A 283 -18.40 16.10 22.52
N VAL A 284 -18.32 16.28 21.20
CA VAL A 284 -17.99 17.57 20.59
C VAL A 284 -19.25 18.44 20.69
N PRO A 285 -19.21 19.64 21.31
CA PRO A 285 -20.39 20.48 21.40
C PRO A 285 -20.71 21.09 20.04
N ILE A 286 -21.81 20.62 19.44
CA ILE A 286 -22.45 21.28 18.31
C ILE A 286 -23.06 22.59 18.82
N ILE A 287 -22.54 23.72 18.35
CA ILE A 287 -23.15 25.04 18.54
C ILE A 287 -24.45 25.07 17.73
N LEU A 288 -25.57 24.77 18.41
CA LEU A 288 -26.92 24.95 17.87
C LEU A 288 -27.32 26.43 17.97
N ASN A 289 -27.38 27.10 16.81
CA ASN A 289 -28.08 28.37 16.68
C ASN A 289 -29.57 28.17 17.01
N LYS A 290 -30.01 28.75 18.13
CA LYS A 290 -31.41 28.80 18.55
C LYS A 290 -32.20 29.73 17.63
N PHE A 291 -33.24 29.19 16.96
CA PHE A 291 -34.38 29.97 16.49
C PHE A 291 -35.66 29.54 17.22
N PRO A 292 -36.56 30.47 17.56
CA PRO A 292 -37.71 30.19 18.41
C PRO A 292 -38.85 29.50 17.63
N LEU A 293 -39.30 28.37 18.15
CA LEU A 293 -40.53 27.69 17.74
C LEU A 293 -41.76 28.53 18.16
N ILE A 294 -42.41 29.16 17.19
CA ILE A 294 -43.76 29.73 17.36
C ILE A 294 -44.77 28.60 17.18
N ILE A 295 -45.37 28.14 18.27
CA ILE A 295 -46.49 27.20 18.27
C ILE A 295 -47.77 27.98 17.93
N LYS A 296 -48.29 27.84 16.70
CA LYS A 296 -49.69 28.21 16.39
C LYS A 296 -50.57 26.96 16.49
N LYS A 297 -51.42 26.92 17.52
CA LYS A 297 -52.58 26.02 17.62
C LYS A 297 -53.55 26.31 16.46
N LYS A 298 -53.88 25.30 15.65
CA LYS A 298 -55.11 25.31 14.83
C LYS A 298 -56.24 24.70 15.65
N LYS A 299 -57.27 25.49 15.96
CA LYS A 299 -58.63 24.99 16.22
C LYS A 299 -59.30 24.75 14.85
N LYS A 300 -60.16 23.73 14.80
CA LYS A 300 -61.07 23.41 13.68
C LYS A 300 -61.86 24.64 13.24
#